data_AF-A0A7S3B8E1-F1
#
_entry.id   AF-A0A7S3B8E1-F1
#
_cell.length_a   1.000
_cell.length_b   1.000
_cell.length_c   1.000
_cell.angle_alpha   90.00
_cell.angle_beta   90.00
_cell.angle_gamma   90.00
#
_symmetry.space_group_name_H-M   'P 1'
#
loop_
_entity.id
_entity.type
_entity.pdbx_description
1 polymer ?
#
loop_
_entity_poly.entity_id
_entity_poly.type
_entity_poly.pdbx_seq_one_letter_code
_entity_poly.pdbx_strand_id
1 'polypeptide(L)'
;MVDAFVAIYIGCPRPVVLAPYAKIPVIGSIMRAVGALLVPLSSSSKPSSESEGKSATNAVREALIGHKKSFQPGDIAVGLFPEGITHNGSSILTFFPGSFEGGGVIQPVTVVYPYMPFNSAFFSTTILDHVRKLMSTPYLAIRVEFLTPHKPTEEEAVDAKATAEAVRRLVSEGCGLPLNTIGAKQLRQEMKEEEEKANAAKAGRQPGKEMV
;
A
#
# COMPACT_ATOMS: atom_id res chain seq x y z
N MET A 1 3.05 0.70 -9.57
CA MET A 1 2.68 1.82 -10.48
C MET A 1 1.43 1.50 -11.29
N VAL A 2 1.16 0.22 -11.58
CA VAL A 2 -0.06 -0.25 -12.27
C VAL A 2 -1.35 -0.05 -11.44
N ASP A 3 -1.23 0.01 -10.11
CA ASP A 3 -2.36 0.19 -9.19
C ASP A 3 -3.11 1.53 -9.42
N ALA A 4 -2.39 2.57 -9.86
CA ALA A 4 -3.00 3.86 -10.19
C ALA A 4 -3.92 3.75 -11.42
N PHE A 5 -3.57 2.94 -12.41
CA PHE A 5 -4.42 2.70 -13.58
C PHE A 5 -5.66 1.89 -13.20
N VAL A 6 -5.50 0.90 -12.31
CA VAL A 6 -6.64 0.15 -11.76
C VAL A 6 -7.59 1.09 -11.02
N ALA A 7 -7.06 1.97 -10.17
CA ALA A 7 -7.85 2.96 -9.43
C ALA A 7 -8.63 3.90 -10.38
N ILE A 8 -8.01 4.32 -11.49
CA ILE A 8 -8.70 5.13 -12.51
C ILE A 8 -9.82 4.33 -13.19
N TYR A 9 -9.55 3.07 -13.54
CA TYR A 9 -10.51 2.21 -14.22
C TYR A 9 -11.75 1.89 -13.37
N ILE A 10 -11.59 1.69 -12.06
CA ILE A 10 -12.70 1.37 -11.14
C ILE A 10 -13.51 2.61 -10.70
N GLY A 11 -13.25 3.79 -11.28
CA GLY A 11 -14.01 5.02 -10.99
C GLY A 11 -13.35 6.00 -10.03
N CYS A 12 -12.01 5.97 -9.89
CA CYS A 12 -11.23 6.91 -9.08
C CYS A 12 -11.73 7.04 -7.63
N PRO A 13 -11.57 6.00 -6.78
CA PRO A 13 -11.86 6.15 -5.36
C PRO A 13 -10.98 7.25 -4.78
N ARG A 14 -11.48 7.97 -3.76
CA ARG A 14 -10.77 9.13 -3.19
C ARG A 14 -9.43 8.67 -2.61
N PRO A 15 -8.28 9.08 -3.18
CA PRO A 15 -6.99 8.61 -2.69
C PRO A 15 -6.62 9.35 -1.41
N VAL A 16 -5.92 8.66 -0.50
CA VAL A 16 -5.30 9.28 0.67
C VAL A 16 -3.92 9.81 0.25
N VAL A 17 -3.71 11.12 0.34
CA VAL A 17 -2.50 11.78 -0.17
C VAL A 17 -1.91 12.71 0.89
N LEU A 18 -0.58 12.72 1.00
CA LEU A 18 0.11 13.65 1.89
C LEU A 18 -0.02 15.10 1.37
N ALA A 19 -0.34 16.04 2.26
CA ALA A 19 -0.60 17.44 1.94
C ALA A 19 0.50 18.14 1.10
N PRO A 20 1.80 17.83 1.23
CA PRO A 20 2.82 18.42 0.37
C PRO A 20 2.62 18.12 -1.12
N TYR A 21 2.10 16.94 -1.49
CA TYR A 21 1.88 16.59 -2.90
C TYR A 21 0.75 17.39 -3.55
N ALA A 22 -0.18 17.92 -2.75
CA ALA A 22 -1.24 18.79 -3.24
C ALA A 22 -0.77 20.21 -3.63
N LYS A 23 0.48 20.59 -3.28
CA LYS A 23 1.07 21.89 -3.66
C LYS A 23 1.63 21.91 -5.08
N ILE A 24 1.75 20.76 -5.72
CA ILE A 24 2.22 20.66 -7.10
C ILE A 24 1.05 21.11 -8.01
N PRO A 25 1.20 22.11 -8.90
CA PRO A 25 0.08 22.79 -9.53
C PRO A 25 -0.84 21.88 -10.38
N VAL A 26 -0.26 20.97 -11.16
CA VAL A 26 -1.03 20.02 -11.99
C VAL A 26 -1.59 18.88 -11.14
N ILE A 27 -0.72 18.20 -10.37
CA ILE A 27 -1.10 17.06 -9.52
C ILE A 27 -2.14 17.48 -8.48
N GLY A 28 -1.94 18.62 -7.82
CA GLY A 28 -2.84 19.15 -6.80
C GLY A 28 -4.20 19.58 -7.34
N SER A 29 -4.29 19.99 -8.61
CA SER A 29 -5.59 20.27 -9.24
C SER A 29 -6.37 18.98 -9.51
N ILE A 30 -5.69 17.94 -10.01
CA ILE A 30 -6.30 16.60 -10.20
C ILE A 30 -6.73 16.02 -8.84
N MET A 31 -5.85 16.07 -7.83
CA MET A 31 -6.15 15.52 -6.50
C MET A 31 -7.34 16.23 -5.84
N ARG A 32 -7.48 17.54 -6.02
CA ARG A 32 -8.68 18.27 -5.52
C ARG A 32 -9.93 17.91 -6.31
N ALA A 33 -9.84 17.75 -7.63
CA ALA A 33 -10.98 17.34 -8.46
C ALA A 33 -11.49 15.93 -8.12
N VAL A 34 -10.59 15.00 -7.81
CA VAL A 34 -10.93 13.62 -7.38
C VAL A 34 -11.39 13.56 -5.91
N GLY A 35 -11.25 14.66 -5.15
CA GLY A 35 -11.57 14.67 -3.73
C GLY A 35 -10.55 13.92 -2.87
N ALA A 36 -9.27 13.95 -3.22
CA ALA A 36 -8.22 13.34 -2.42
C ALA A 36 -8.29 13.78 -0.95
N LEU A 37 -8.15 12.81 -0.06
CA LEU A 37 -8.14 13.04 1.37
C LEU A 37 -6.73 13.45 1.79
N LEU A 38 -6.57 14.74 2.06
CA LEU A 38 -5.27 15.36 2.31
C LEU A 38 -4.84 15.17 3.77
N VAL A 39 -3.70 14.53 3.95
CA VAL A 39 -3.13 14.25 5.27
C VAL A 39 -1.98 15.21 5.56
N PRO A 40 -2.10 16.10 6.54
CA PRO A 40 -1.00 16.98 6.92
C PRO A 40 0.13 16.14 7.54
N LEU A 41 1.35 16.28 7.01
CA LEU A 41 2.53 15.95 7.83
C LEU A 41 2.66 17.06 8.86
N SER A 42 2.56 16.73 10.14
CA SER A 42 2.81 17.69 11.22
C SER A 42 4.27 18.17 11.12
N SER A 43 4.48 19.31 10.48
CA SER A 43 5.74 20.02 10.46
C SER A 43 5.94 20.72 11.81
N SER A 44 6.46 20.02 12.81
CA SER A 44 7.25 20.67 13.84
C SER A 44 8.22 19.68 14.49
N SER A 45 9.50 20.03 14.39
CA SER A 45 10.71 19.37 14.89
C SER A 45 11.30 18.23 14.05
N LYS A 46 12.59 18.40 13.74
CA LYS A 46 13.51 17.52 13.01
C LYS A 46 13.69 16.15 13.69
N PRO A 47 14.18 15.13 12.96
CA PRO A 47 13.78 13.74 13.13
C PRO A 47 14.69 12.97 14.09
N SER A 48 14.07 12.20 14.98
CA SER A 48 14.60 10.90 15.40
C SER A 48 13.71 9.83 14.79
N SER A 49 14.34 8.85 14.15
CA SER A 49 13.82 7.88 13.17
C SER A 49 12.64 7.00 13.60
N GLU A 50 12.14 7.14 14.83
CA GLU A 50 11.02 6.37 15.37
C GLU A 50 9.70 7.14 15.46
N SER A 51 9.73 8.48 15.47
CA SER A 51 8.56 9.32 15.77
C SER A 51 7.79 9.80 14.53
N GLU A 52 8.44 9.88 13.36
CA GLU A 52 7.80 10.31 12.10
C GLU A 52 6.66 9.38 11.68
N GLY A 53 6.83 8.08 11.91
CA GLY A 53 5.84 7.05 11.55
C GLY A 53 4.60 7.03 12.42
N LYS A 54 4.61 7.68 13.60
CA LYS A 54 3.43 7.79 14.49
C LYS A 54 2.60 9.04 14.15
N SER A 55 3.25 10.15 13.81
CA SER A 55 2.55 11.39 13.47
C SER A 55 1.76 11.29 12.15
N ALA A 56 2.37 10.73 11.10
CA ALA A 56 1.69 10.57 9.82
C ALA A 56 0.54 9.55 9.88
N THR A 57 0.71 8.45 10.61
CA THR A 57 -0.35 7.43 10.78
C THR A 57 -1.52 7.95 11.59
N ASN A 58 -1.28 8.78 12.61
CA ASN A 58 -2.33 9.47 13.35
C ASN A 58 -3.09 10.47 12.47
N ALA A 59 -2.40 11.23 11.63
CA ALA A 59 -3.06 12.17 10.72
C ALA A 59 -3.94 11.46 9.67
N VAL A 60 -3.50 10.31 9.15
CA VAL A 60 -4.33 9.46 8.27
C VAL A 60 -5.58 8.98 9.00
N ARG A 61 -5.40 8.47 10.23
CA ARG A 61 -6.48 7.98 11.10
C ARG A 61 -7.55 9.05 11.36
N GLU A 62 -7.14 10.24 11.79
CA GLU A 62 -8.07 11.36 12.04
C GLU A 62 -8.84 11.76 10.78
N ALA A 63 -8.16 11.82 9.64
CA ALA A 63 -8.79 12.20 8.38
C ALA A 63 -9.79 11.11 7.90
N LEU A 64 -9.50 9.82 8.11
CA LEU A 64 -10.43 8.72 7.83
C LEU A 64 -11.65 8.75 8.76
N ILE A 65 -11.47 9.00 10.05
CA ILE A 65 -12.59 9.15 11.00
C ILE A 65 -13.47 10.34 10.59
N GLY A 66 -12.86 11.46 10.19
CA GLY A 66 -13.56 12.63 9.68
C GLY A 66 -14.40 12.29 8.44
N HIS A 67 -13.81 11.59 7.46
CA HIS A 67 -14.51 11.15 6.26
C HIS A 67 -15.70 10.25 6.57
N LYS A 68 -15.53 9.26 7.46
CA LYS A 68 -16.60 8.33 7.86
C LYS A 68 -17.80 9.05 8.48
N LYS A 69 -17.56 10.10 9.28
CA LYS A 69 -18.63 10.92 9.87
C LYS A 69 -19.37 11.77 8.84
N SER A 70 -18.68 12.25 7.80
CA SER A 70 -19.28 13.08 6.76
C SER A 70 -19.86 12.29 5.58
N PHE A 71 -19.61 10.99 5.51
CA PHE A 71 -19.95 10.16 4.36
C PHE A 71 -21.47 9.99 4.20
N GLN A 72 -21.97 10.29 3.01
CA GLN A 72 -23.36 10.07 2.63
C GLN A 72 -23.49 9.03 1.51
N PRO A 73 -24.61 8.27 1.43
CA PRO A 73 -24.87 7.38 0.30
C PRO A 73 -24.86 8.18 -1.02
N GLY A 74 -23.94 7.86 -1.92
CA GLY A 74 -23.72 8.59 -3.18
C GLY A 74 -22.39 9.34 -3.24
N ASP A 75 -21.71 9.52 -2.09
CA ASP A 75 -20.35 10.03 -2.05
C ASP A 75 -19.35 8.99 -2.57
N ILE A 76 -18.26 9.48 -3.17
CA ILE A 76 -17.14 8.63 -3.59
C ILE A 76 -16.42 8.11 -2.34
N ALA A 77 -16.33 6.79 -2.21
CA ALA A 77 -15.63 6.15 -1.10
C ALA A 77 -14.11 6.41 -1.15
N VAL A 78 -13.47 6.38 0.03
CA VAL A 78 -12.01 6.43 0.13
C VAL A 78 -11.40 5.08 -0.22
N GLY A 79 -10.43 5.12 -1.14
CA GLY A 79 -9.62 3.96 -1.51
C GLY A 79 -8.27 4.00 -0.82
N LEU A 80 -7.91 2.92 -0.11
CA LEU A 80 -6.63 2.80 0.56
C LEU A 80 -6.09 1.37 0.46
N PHE A 81 -4.76 1.24 0.50
CA PHE A 81 -4.08 -0.03 0.61
C PHE A 81 -3.71 -0.26 2.07
N PRO A 82 -4.42 -1.15 2.80
CA PRO A 82 -4.25 -1.30 4.24
C PRO A 82 -2.88 -1.92 4.60
N GLU A 83 -2.21 -2.54 3.64
CA GLU A 83 -0.84 -3.04 3.76
C GLU A 83 0.19 -1.91 3.88
N GLY A 84 -0.02 -0.78 3.20
CA GLY A 84 0.92 0.36 3.19
C GLY A 84 2.24 0.13 2.44
N ILE A 85 2.41 -1.04 1.80
CA ILE A 85 3.48 -1.35 0.85
C ILE A 85 2.94 -2.24 -0.27
N THR A 86 3.72 -2.35 -1.34
CA THR A 86 3.53 -3.35 -2.40
C THR A 86 4.61 -4.41 -2.20
N HIS A 87 4.22 -5.65 -1.89
CA HIS A 87 5.16 -6.76 -1.68
C HIS A 87 5.02 -7.86 -2.75
N ASN A 88 5.74 -8.97 -2.56
CA ASN A 88 5.94 -10.07 -3.52
C ASN A 88 4.67 -10.80 -4.01
N GLY A 89 3.49 -10.48 -3.46
CA GLY A 89 2.21 -11.07 -3.85
C GLY A 89 2.08 -12.54 -3.48
N SER A 90 2.92 -13.07 -2.58
CA SER A 90 2.87 -14.47 -2.13
C SER A 90 2.21 -14.66 -0.78
N SER A 91 1.93 -13.58 -0.05
CA SER A 91 1.24 -13.62 1.24
C SER A 91 0.40 -12.36 1.43
N ILE A 92 -0.35 -12.25 2.54
CA ILE A 92 -1.03 -11.01 2.92
C ILE A 92 -0.46 -10.56 4.27
N LEU A 93 0.20 -9.40 4.27
CA LEU A 93 0.77 -8.82 5.50
C LEU A 93 -0.32 -8.33 6.45
N THR A 94 0.09 -7.99 7.67
CA THR A 94 -0.80 -7.36 8.64
C THR A 94 -1.28 -5.99 8.15
N PHE A 95 -2.57 -5.74 8.30
CA PHE A 95 -3.19 -4.49 7.90
C PHE A 95 -3.01 -3.41 8.97
N PHE A 96 -2.90 -2.15 8.53
CA PHE A 96 -2.83 -1.00 9.43
C PHE A 96 -4.17 -0.78 10.17
N PRO A 97 -4.27 -1.02 11.49
CA PRO A 97 -5.54 -0.97 12.20
C PRO A 97 -6.19 0.41 12.22
N GLY A 98 -5.38 1.48 12.19
CA GLY A 98 -5.89 2.85 12.15
C GLY A 98 -6.69 3.20 10.89
N SER A 99 -6.67 2.35 9.86
CA SER A 99 -7.55 2.52 8.68
C SER A 99 -8.99 2.02 8.91
N PHE A 100 -9.19 1.16 9.91
CA PHE A 100 -10.47 0.50 10.16
C PHE A 100 -11.28 1.18 11.28
N GLU A 101 -10.67 2.08 12.03
CA GLU A 101 -11.29 2.73 13.17
C GLU A 101 -12.44 3.68 12.81
N GLY A 102 -13.36 3.86 13.75
CA GLY A 102 -14.54 4.70 13.58
C GLY A 102 -15.71 3.96 12.92
N GLY A 103 -15.61 2.62 12.81
CA GLY A 103 -16.64 1.77 12.22
C GLY A 103 -16.88 2.05 10.73
N GLY A 104 -17.99 1.53 10.19
CA GLY A 104 -18.40 1.75 8.81
C GLY A 104 -18.26 0.51 7.91
N VAL A 105 -19.06 0.47 6.85
CA VAL A 105 -19.07 -0.64 5.90
C VAL A 105 -17.80 -0.60 5.06
N ILE A 106 -17.09 -1.72 5.00
CA ILE A 106 -15.85 -1.85 4.25
C ILE A 106 -16.13 -2.73 3.04
N GLN A 107 -15.73 -2.29 1.85
CA GLN A 107 -15.76 -3.08 0.63
C GLN A 107 -14.35 -3.64 0.39
N PRO A 108 -14.08 -4.93 0.68
CA PRO A 108 -12.79 -5.51 0.37
C PRO A 108 -12.70 -5.71 -1.14
N VAL A 109 -11.56 -5.33 -1.71
CA VAL A 109 -11.26 -5.49 -3.14
C VAL A 109 -9.92 -6.17 -3.26
N THR A 110 -9.87 -7.31 -3.96
CA THR A 110 -8.61 -7.97 -4.26
C THR A 110 -8.15 -7.55 -5.66
N VAL A 111 -6.86 -7.27 -5.77
CA VAL A 111 -6.21 -6.96 -7.05
C VAL A 111 -5.12 -8.00 -7.24
N VAL A 112 -5.40 -8.98 -8.08
CA VAL A 112 -4.50 -10.10 -8.35
C VAL A 112 -3.84 -9.86 -9.70
N TYR A 113 -2.51 -9.90 -9.69
CA TYR A 113 -1.67 -9.85 -10.88
C TYR A 113 -1.32 -11.29 -11.27
N PRO A 114 -2.09 -11.95 -12.17
CA PRO A 114 -1.75 -13.27 -12.66
C PRO A 114 -0.33 -13.28 -13.24
N TYR A 115 0.52 -14.16 -12.71
CA TYR A 115 1.92 -14.27 -13.08
C TYR A 115 2.07 -14.81 -14.51
N MET A 116 2.09 -13.96 -15.53
CA MET A 116 2.48 -14.33 -16.90
C MET A 116 3.12 -13.15 -17.66
N PRO A 117 4.37 -13.23 -18.15
CA PRO A 117 5.50 -14.06 -17.70
C PRO A 117 6.30 -13.43 -16.54
N PHE A 118 6.00 -12.20 -16.12
CA PHE A 118 6.63 -11.52 -14.99
C PHE A 118 5.60 -10.68 -14.23
N ASN A 119 5.70 -10.66 -12.90
CA ASN A 119 4.90 -9.73 -12.10
C ASN A 119 5.49 -8.32 -12.23
N SER A 120 4.82 -7.45 -12.99
CA SER A 120 5.23 -6.05 -13.20
C SER A 120 5.21 -5.20 -11.92
N ALA A 121 4.60 -5.69 -10.84
CA ALA A 121 4.61 -5.02 -9.53
C ALA A 121 5.95 -5.19 -8.79
N PHE A 122 6.83 -6.10 -9.24
CA PHE A 122 8.13 -6.31 -8.63
C PHE A 122 9.17 -5.31 -9.17
N PHE A 123 9.77 -4.52 -8.27
CA PHE A 123 10.86 -3.62 -8.62
C PHE A 123 12.02 -4.42 -9.22
N SER A 124 12.39 -4.12 -10.45
CA SER A 124 13.55 -4.73 -11.09
C SER A 124 14.81 -4.11 -10.51
N THR A 125 15.83 -4.92 -10.22
CA THR A 125 17.06 -4.47 -9.55
C THR A 125 17.90 -3.53 -10.44
N THR A 126 17.68 -3.56 -11.75
CA THR A 126 18.33 -2.66 -12.71
C THR A 126 17.32 -2.15 -13.74
N ILE A 127 17.57 -0.95 -14.28
CA ILE A 127 16.77 -0.36 -15.35
C ILE A 127 16.75 -1.27 -16.58
N LEU A 128 17.89 -1.90 -16.91
CA LEU A 128 17.98 -2.79 -18.06
C LEU A 128 17.11 -4.04 -17.90
N ASP A 129 17.12 -4.63 -16.71
CA ASP A 129 16.23 -5.76 -16.35
C ASP A 129 14.76 -5.32 -16.40
N HIS A 130 14.46 -4.10 -15.95
CA HIS A 130 13.11 -3.53 -16.04
C HIS A 130 12.63 -3.38 -17.48
N VAL A 131 13.43 -2.76 -18.34
CA VAL A 131 13.10 -2.55 -19.76
C VAL A 131 12.97 -3.88 -20.46
N ARG A 132 13.86 -4.84 -20.19
CA ARG A 132 13.78 -6.19 -20.77
C ARG A 132 12.47 -6.88 -20.38
N LYS A 133 12.09 -6.83 -19.10
CA LYS A 133 10.83 -7.41 -18.60
C LYS A 133 9.60 -6.74 -19.20
N LEU A 134 9.64 -5.42 -19.38
CA LEU A 134 8.57 -4.66 -20.03
C LEU A 134 8.41 -5.07 -21.49
N MET A 135 9.52 -5.14 -22.24
CA MET A 135 9.51 -5.56 -23.64
C MET A 135 9.08 -7.03 -23.82
N SER A 136 9.30 -7.88 -22.81
CA SER A 136 8.87 -9.28 -22.84
C SER A 136 7.44 -9.53 -22.35
N THR A 137 6.73 -8.50 -21.88
CA THR A 137 5.38 -8.61 -21.32
C THR A 137 4.40 -7.83 -22.20
N PRO A 138 3.90 -8.43 -23.31
CA PRO A 138 3.09 -7.70 -24.30
C PRO A 138 1.71 -7.28 -23.79
N TYR A 139 1.21 -7.93 -22.74
CA TYR A 139 -0.02 -7.53 -22.06
C TYR A 139 0.12 -7.80 -20.56
N LEU A 140 -0.53 -6.96 -19.76
CA LEU A 140 -0.68 -7.15 -18.33
C LEU A 140 -2.14 -7.51 -18.05
N ALA A 141 -2.38 -8.75 -17.61
CA ALA A 141 -3.68 -9.13 -17.09
C ALA A 141 -3.74 -8.76 -15.61
N ILE A 142 -4.85 -8.14 -15.19
CA ILE A 142 -5.15 -7.79 -13.80
C ILE A 142 -6.54 -8.32 -13.51
N ARG A 143 -6.68 -9.13 -12.47
CA ARG A 143 -7.97 -9.59 -11.95
C ARG A 143 -8.34 -8.73 -10.76
N VAL A 144 -9.45 -8.02 -10.86
CA VAL A 144 -10.03 -7.24 -9.76
C VAL A 144 -11.31 -7.94 -9.31
N GLU A 145 -11.38 -8.31 -8.04
CA GLU A 145 -12.54 -8.97 -7.47
C GLU A 145 -13.07 -8.19 -6.27
N PHE A 146 -14.36 -7.86 -6.33
CA PHE A 146 -15.08 -7.19 -5.24
C PHE A 146 -15.68 -8.27 -4.35
N LEU A 147 -15.17 -8.37 -3.13
CA LEU A 147 -15.66 -9.35 -2.16
C LEU A 147 -16.96 -8.86 -1.50
N THR A 148 -17.57 -9.68 -0.65
CA THR A 148 -18.76 -9.26 0.09
C THR A 148 -18.43 -8.07 1.01
N PRO A 149 -19.26 -7.00 1.04
CA PRO A 149 -19.05 -5.89 1.97
C PRO A 149 -19.06 -6.37 3.42
N HIS A 150 -18.00 -6.07 4.16
CA HIS A 150 -17.89 -6.36 5.58
C HIS A 150 -18.54 -5.24 6.39
N LYS A 151 -19.56 -5.58 7.17
CA LYS A 151 -20.18 -4.68 8.14
C LYS A 151 -19.62 -5.03 9.52
N PRO A 152 -18.84 -4.14 10.17
CA PRO A 152 -18.28 -4.43 11.48
C PRO A 152 -19.40 -4.65 12.49
N THR A 153 -19.26 -5.69 13.32
CA THR A 153 -20.12 -5.94 14.48
C THR A 153 -19.88 -4.88 15.56
N GLU A 154 -20.73 -4.81 16.59
CA GLU A 154 -20.54 -3.84 17.69
C GLU A 154 -19.18 -4.01 18.39
N GLU A 155 -18.71 -5.26 18.54
CA GLU A 155 -17.41 -5.59 19.12
C GLU A 155 -16.24 -5.17 18.20
N GLU A 156 -16.37 -5.45 16.89
CA GLU A 156 -15.38 -5.06 15.87
C GLU A 156 -15.33 -3.54 15.65
N ALA A 157 -16.46 -2.85 15.83
CA ALA A 157 -16.53 -1.40 15.73
C ALA A 157 -15.73 -0.70 16.83
N VAL A 158 -15.62 -1.33 18.01
CA VAL A 158 -14.80 -0.86 19.13
C VAL A 158 -13.33 -1.24 18.92
N ASP A 159 -13.04 -2.46 18.47
CA ASP A 159 -11.67 -2.90 18.18
C ASP A 159 -11.33 -2.87 16.69
N ALA A 160 -10.64 -1.80 16.29
CA ALA A 160 -10.15 -1.64 14.92
C ALA A 160 -9.17 -2.75 14.49
N LYS A 161 -8.49 -3.43 15.43
CA LYS A 161 -7.61 -4.56 15.09
C LYS A 161 -8.41 -5.79 14.69
N ALA A 162 -9.48 -6.11 15.43
CA ALA A 162 -10.38 -7.20 15.10
C ALA A 162 -11.00 -7.01 13.70
N THR A 163 -11.49 -5.80 13.39
CA THR A 163 -11.99 -5.48 12.04
C THR A 163 -10.92 -5.66 10.97
N ALA A 164 -9.69 -5.18 11.23
CA ALA A 164 -8.58 -5.30 10.28
C ALA A 164 -8.24 -6.77 10.00
N GLU A 165 -8.25 -7.64 11.02
CA GLU A 165 -8.01 -9.07 10.87
C GLU A 165 -9.15 -9.79 10.15
N ALA A 166 -10.41 -9.45 10.44
CA ALA A 166 -11.57 -10.02 9.76
C ALA A 166 -11.55 -9.71 8.26
N VAL A 167 -11.35 -8.44 7.88
CA VAL A 167 -11.23 -8.03 6.47
C VAL A 167 -10.03 -8.68 5.80
N ARG A 168 -8.92 -8.81 6.53
CA ARG A 168 -7.71 -9.47 6.03
C ARG A 168 -7.94 -10.95 5.72
N ARG A 169 -8.71 -11.66 6.55
CA ARG A 169 -9.11 -13.06 6.28
C ARG A 169 -9.97 -13.16 5.03
N LEU A 170 -10.98 -12.28 4.87
CA LEU A 170 -11.80 -12.23 3.65
C LEU A 170 -10.94 -12.02 2.40
N VAL A 171 -10.00 -11.07 2.45
CA VAL A 171 -9.06 -10.83 1.35
C VAL A 171 -8.21 -12.05 1.06
N SER A 172 -7.66 -12.70 2.09
CA SER A 172 -6.85 -13.93 1.96
C SER A 172 -7.63 -15.07 1.32
N GLU A 173 -8.88 -15.29 1.75
CA GLU A 173 -9.78 -16.29 1.15
C GLU A 173 -10.10 -15.97 -0.31
N GLY A 174 -10.38 -14.69 -0.62
CA GLY A 174 -10.70 -14.25 -1.97
C GLY A 174 -9.52 -14.37 -2.97
N CYS A 175 -8.28 -14.17 -2.51
CA CYS A 175 -7.09 -14.30 -3.37
C CYS A 175 -6.39 -15.65 -3.26
N GLY A 176 -6.74 -16.50 -2.29
CA GLY A 176 -6.08 -17.79 -2.03
C GLY A 176 -4.64 -17.67 -1.51
N LEU A 177 -4.26 -16.53 -0.92
CA LEU A 177 -2.91 -16.30 -0.42
C LEU A 177 -2.81 -16.49 1.10
N PRO A 178 -1.70 -17.04 1.62
CA PRO A 178 -1.50 -17.24 3.05
C PRO A 178 -1.33 -15.93 3.82
N LEU A 179 -1.74 -15.94 5.08
CA LEU A 179 -1.58 -14.83 6.02
C LEU A 179 -0.15 -14.80 6.59
N ASN A 180 0.51 -13.63 6.56
CA ASN A 180 1.83 -13.42 7.15
C ASN A 180 1.75 -12.69 8.51
N THR A 181 2.59 -13.05 9.48
CA THR A 181 2.60 -12.40 10.79
C THR A 181 3.30 -11.04 10.80
N ILE A 182 4.14 -10.76 9.80
CA ILE A 182 4.90 -9.51 9.72
C ILE A 182 4.06 -8.35 9.19
N GLY A 183 4.42 -7.14 9.63
CA GLY A 183 3.86 -5.89 9.11
C GLY A 183 4.79 -5.16 8.16
N ALA A 184 4.26 -4.15 7.47
CA ALA A 184 5.00 -3.41 6.45
C ALA A 184 6.29 -2.73 6.96
N LYS A 185 6.32 -2.29 8.22
CA LYS A 185 7.53 -1.68 8.81
C LYS A 185 8.64 -2.72 8.99
N GLN A 186 8.29 -3.92 9.43
CA GLN A 186 9.26 -5.02 9.62
C GLN A 186 9.80 -5.49 8.27
N LEU A 187 8.92 -5.71 7.29
CA LEU A 187 9.35 -6.12 5.95
C LEU A 187 10.29 -5.09 5.29
N ARG A 188 10.03 -3.78 5.48
CA ARG A 188 10.94 -2.72 5.00
C ARG A 188 12.32 -2.77 5.65
N GLN A 189 12.40 -3.19 6.91
CA GLN A 189 13.66 -3.33 7.63
C GLN A 189 14.42 -4.56 7.13
N GLU A 190 13.74 -5.69 6.97
CA GLU A 190 14.31 -6.92 6.41
C GLU A 190 14.88 -6.70 5.00
N MET A 191 14.14 -6.02 4.11
CA MET A 191 14.61 -5.70 2.76
C MET A 191 15.88 -4.82 2.76
N LYS A 192 15.96 -3.83 3.67
CA LYS A 192 17.17 -3.00 3.79
C LYS A 192 18.38 -3.81 4.27
N GLU A 193 18.18 -4.68 5.24
CA GLU A 193 19.24 -5.56 5.75
C GLU A 193 19.72 -6.55 4.69
N GLU A 194 18.82 -7.06 3.85
CA GLU A 194 19.17 -7.90 2.69
C GLU A 194 19.96 -7.12 1.63
N GLU A 195 19.56 -5.89 1.32
CA GLU A 195 20.29 -5.01 0.40
C GLU A 195 21.69 -4.68 0.91
N GLU A 196 21.83 -4.37 2.20
CA GLU A 196 23.12 -4.11 2.85
C GLU A 196 24.03 -5.34 2.82
N LYS A 197 23.49 -6.53 3.13
CA LYS A 197 24.22 -7.80 3.02
C LYS A 197 24.64 -8.10 1.58
N ALA A 198 23.75 -7.89 0.61
CA ALA A 198 24.05 -8.09 -0.81
C ALA A 198 25.15 -7.13 -1.32
N ASN A 199 25.12 -5.88 -0.86
CA ASN A 199 26.15 -4.88 -1.18
C ASN A 199 27.49 -5.23 -0.52
N ALA A 200 27.50 -5.67 0.75
CA ALA A 200 28.70 -6.12 1.43
C ALA A 200 29.33 -7.36 0.76
N ALA A 201 28.52 -8.32 0.33
CA ALA A 201 28.98 -9.51 -0.40
C ALA A 201 29.60 -9.16 -1.78
N LYS A 202 29.07 -8.15 -2.47
CA LYS A 202 29.66 -7.64 -3.72
C LYS A 202 30.96 -6.89 -3.48
N ALA A 203 31.07 -6.13 -2.39
CA ALA A 203 32.28 -5.40 -2.02
C ALA A 203 33.44 -6.33 -1.60
N GLY A 204 33.13 -7.46 -0.94
CA GLY A 204 34.12 -8.49 -0.57
C GLY A 204 34.64 -9.35 -1.73
N ARG A 205 34.07 -9.20 -2.94
CA ARG A 205 34.43 -9.97 -4.14
C ARG A 205 35.25 -9.15 -5.15
N GLN A 206 36.01 -8.15 -4.70
CA GLN A 206 37.04 -7.54 -5.56
C GLN A 206 38.11 -8.61 -5.88
N PRO A 207 38.34 -8.95 -7.15
CA PRO A 207 39.36 -9.92 -7.52
C PRO A 207 40.72 -9.36 -7.10
N GLY A 208 41.49 -10.18 -6.39
CA GLY A 208 42.86 -9.89 -6.04
C GLY A 208 43.65 -9.52 -7.29
N LYS A 209 44.58 -8.57 -7.10
CA LYS A 209 45.76 -8.40 -7.94
C LYS A 209 46.33 -9.79 -8.29
N GLU A 210 46.09 -10.28 -9.51
CA GLU A 210 47.03 -11.21 -10.11
C GLU A 210 48.25 -10.40 -10.49
N MET A 211 49.22 -10.47 -9.58
CA MET A 211 50.64 -10.35 -9.85
C MET A 211 50.98 -11.35 -10.97
N VAL A 212 51.38 -10.88 -12.16
CA VAL A 212 52.62 -11.22 -12.91
C VAL A 212 52.76 -10.21 -14.05
#